data_AF-A0A847ZU73-F1
#
_entry.id   AF-A0A847ZU73-F1
#
_cell.length_a   1.000
_cell.length_b   1.000
_cell.length_c   1.000
_cell.angle_alpha   90.00
_cell.angle_beta   90.00
_cell.angle_gamma   90.00
#
_symmetry.space_group_name_H-M   'P 1'
#
loop_
_entity.id
_entity.type
_entity.pdbx_description
1 polymer ?
#
loop_
_entity_poly.entity_id
_entity_poly.type
_entity_poly.pdbx_seq_one_letter_code
_entity_poly.pdbx_strand_id
1 'polypeptide(L)' 'DLAAGHLLVTEAGGVISNLSGGGMIYNRAEPWQPGLIAAANPETHAAILNIVRNT' A
#
# COMPACT_ATOMS: atom_id res chain seq x y z
N ASP A 1 -8.90 9.55 -1.82
CA ASP A 1 -8.26 9.20 -0.53
C ASP A 1 -6.88 8.60 -0.70
N LEU A 2 -6.73 7.54 -1.49
CA LEU A 2 -5.48 6.76 -1.52
C LEU A 2 -4.40 7.29 -2.49
N ALA A 3 -4.79 7.88 -3.63
CA ALA A 3 -3.84 8.23 -4.70
C ALA A 3 -2.86 9.34 -4.29
N ALA A 4 -3.36 10.41 -3.67
CA ALA A 4 -2.50 11.50 -3.19
C ALA A 4 -1.57 11.02 -2.07
N GLY A 5 -2.09 10.22 -1.13
CA GLY A 5 -1.29 9.63 -0.06
C GLY A 5 -0.19 8.69 -0.57
N HIS A 6 -0.48 7.89 -1.59
CA HIS A 6 0.51 7.04 -2.26
C HIS A 6 1.69 7.86 -2.74
N LEU A 7 1.43 8.93 -3.52
CA LEU A 7 2.48 9.82 -4.03
C LEU A 7 3.39 10.34 -2.92
N LEU A 8 2.78 10.94 -1.88
CA LEU A 8 3.53 11.49 -0.74
C LEU A 8 4.38 10.44 -0.03
N VAL A 9 3.83 9.25 0.22
CA VAL A 9 4.58 8.15 0.87
C VAL A 9 5.76 7.72 0.01
N THR A 10 5.56 7.52 -1.29
CA THR A 10 6.64 7.09 -2.19
C THR A 10 7.70 8.16 -2.41
N GLU A 11 7.34 9.43 -2.53
CA GLU A 11 8.28 10.54 -2.66
C GLU A 11 9.13 10.73 -1.40
N ALA A 12 8.57 10.41 -0.23
CA ALA A 12 9.29 10.38 1.04
C ALA A 12 10.17 9.12 1.22
N GLY A 13 10.23 8.21 0.23
CA GLY A 13 10.99 6.96 0.29
C GLY A 13 10.29 5.81 1.04
N GLY A 14 9.01 5.97 1.39
CA GLY A 14 8.20 4.93 1.99
C GLY A 14 7.72 3.88 0.99
N VAL A 15 7.12 2.81 1.51
CA VAL A 15 6.59 1.69 0.74
C VAL A 15 5.09 1.59 0.95
N ILE A 16 4.36 1.38 -0.15
CA ILE A 16 2.91 1.20 -0.14
C ILE A 16 2.52 0.04 -1.05
N SER A 17 1.60 -0.81 -0.59
CA SER A 17 1.06 -1.92 -1.37
C SER A 17 -0.42 -2.16 -1.05
N ASN A 18 -1.10 -2.92 -1.91
CA ASN A 18 -2.36 -3.55 -1.54
C ASN A 18 -2.13 -4.65 -0.49
N LEU A 19 -3.22 -5.23 0.04
CA LEU A 19 -3.14 -6.27 1.08
C LEU A 19 -2.45 -7.56 0.62
N SER A 20 -2.34 -7.78 -0.69
CA SER A 20 -1.60 -8.90 -1.28
C SER A 20 -0.12 -8.58 -1.54
N GLY A 21 0.37 -7.40 -1.16
CA GLY A 21 1.75 -6.96 -1.43
C GLY A 21 1.98 -6.45 -2.86
N GLY A 22 0.94 -6.35 -3.68
CA GLY A 22 1.01 -5.82 -5.05
C GLY A 22 0.84 -4.29 -5.10
N GLY A 23 1.11 -3.70 -6.25
CA GLY A 23 0.92 -2.26 -6.47
C GLY A 23 -0.56 -1.83 -6.40
N MET A 24 -0.76 -0.52 -6.21
CA MET A 24 -2.08 0.11 -6.32
C MET A 24 -2.39 0.42 -7.79
N ILE A 25 -3.61 0.13 -8.24
CA ILE A 25 -4.05 0.44 -9.61
C ILE A 25 -5.14 1.51 -9.54
N TYR A 26 -4.84 2.68 -10.08
CA TYR A 26 -5.76 3.81 -10.17
C TYR A 26 -6.42 3.89 -11.56
N ASN A 27 -7.35 4.83 -11.73
CA ASN A 27 -8.02 5.11 -12.99
C ASN A 27 -8.75 3.89 -13.59
N ARG A 28 -9.46 3.13 -12.75
CA ARG A 28 -10.32 2.02 -13.16
C ARG A 28 -11.78 2.45 -13.14
N ALA A 29 -12.61 1.79 -13.96
CA ALA A 29 -14.07 1.99 -13.94
C ALA A 29 -14.67 1.71 -12.57
N GLU A 30 -14.13 0.72 -11.84
CA GLU A 30 -14.38 0.51 -10.42
C GLU A 30 -13.21 1.11 -9.60
N PRO A 31 -13.38 2.31 -9.02
CA PRO A 31 -12.29 3.00 -8.33
C PRO A 31 -12.00 2.45 -6.93
N TRP A 32 -12.91 1.63 -6.38
CA TRP A 32 -12.75 1.09 -5.03
C TRP A 32 -11.49 0.23 -4.88
N GLN A 33 -10.86 0.31 -3.70
CA GLN A 33 -9.69 -0.45 -3.32
C GLN A 33 -9.99 -1.20 -2.01
N PRO A 34 -9.73 -2.51 -1.91
CA PRO A 34 -10.07 -3.31 -0.71
C PRO A 34 -9.34 -2.88 0.57
N GLY A 35 -8.14 -2.30 0.41
CA GLY A 35 -7.28 -1.88 1.50
C GLY A 35 -5.84 -1.68 1.02
N LEU A 36 -5.00 -1.12 1.88
CA LEU A 36 -3.57 -0.92 1.62
C LEU A 36 -2.75 -1.05 2.89
N ILE A 37 -1.46 -1.26 2.70
CA ILE A 37 -0.42 -1.17 3.72
C ILE A 37 0.53 -0.07 3.28
N ALA A 38 0.88 0.84 4.20
CA ALA A 38 1.88 1.88 3.97
C ALA A 38 2.81 1.94 5.18
N ALA A 39 4.12 2.06 4.93
CA ALA A 39 5.12 2.23 5.98
C ALA A 39 6.28 3.10 5.50
N ALA A 40 6.96 3.75 6.44
CA ALA A 40 8.11 4.61 6.16
C ALA A 40 9.35 3.86 5.66
N ASN A 41 9.42 2.54 5.85
CA ASN A 41 10.56 1.72 5.43
C ASN A 41 10.11 0.30 4.99
N PRO A 42 10.92 -0.41 4.18
CA PRO A 42 10.58 -1.74 3.68
C PRO A 42 10.44 -2.83 4.76
N GLU A 43 11.22 -2.75 5.84
CA GLU A 43 11.25 -3.77 6.91
C GLU A 43 9.92 -3.79 7.68
N THR A 44 9.42 -2.61 8.03
CA THR A 44 8.12 -2.45 8.71
C THR A 44 6.97 -2.83 7.77
N HIS A 45 7.06 -2.45 6.50
CA HIS A 45 6.08 -2.85 5.49
C HIS A 45 5.99 -4.38 5.37
N ALA A 46 7.13 -5.06 5.28
CA ALA A 46 7.19 -6.52 5.19
C ALA A 46 6.64 -7.20 6.45
N ALA A 47 6.94 -6.68 7.64
CA ALA A 47 6.40 -7.19 8.90
C ALA A 47 4.86 -7.11 8.94
N ILE A 48 4.28 -5.96 8.58
CA ILE A 48 2.82 -5.78 8.54
C ILE A 48 2.20 -6.70 7.49
N LEU A 49 2.77 -6.77 6.29
CA LEU A 49 2.28 -7.63 5.21
C LEU A 49 2.24 -9.10 5.61
N ASN A 50 3.24 -9.58 6.34
CA ASN A 50 3.28 -10.95 6.84
C ASN A 50 2.17 -11.22 7.87
N ILE A 51 1.84 -10.26 8.73
CA ILE A 51 0.73 -10.40 9.69
C ILE A 51 -0.61 -10.44 8.95
N VAL A 52 -0.82 -9.51 8.01
CA VAL A 52 -2.07 -9.41 7.23
C VAL A 52 -2.32 -10.66 6.40
N ARG A 53 -1.28 -11.27 5.82
CA ARG A 53 -1.41 -12.51 5.02
C ARG A 53 -1.67 -13.77 5.85
N ASN A 54 -1.35 -13.75 7.14
CA ASN A 54 -1.49 -14.90 8.04
C ASN A 54 -2.75 -14.81 8.93
N THR A 55 -3.62 -13.83 8.68
CA THR A 55 -4.93 -13.66 9.32
C THR A 55 -6.02 -14.18 8.41
#